data_AF-A0A7S2FLS5-F1
#
_entry.id   AF-A0A7S2FLS5-F1
#
_cell.length_a   1.000
_cell.length_b   1.000
_cell.length_c   1.000
_cell.angle_alpha   90.00
_cell.angle_beta   90.00
_cell.angle_gamma   90.00
#
_symmetry.space_group_name_H-M   'P 1'
#
loop_
_entity.id
_entity.type
_entity.pdbx_description
1 polymer ?
#
loop_
_entity_poly.entity_id
_entity_poly.type
_entity_poly.pdbx_seq_one_letter_code
_entity_poly.pdbx_strand_id
1 'polypeptide(L)'
;MLVPPPATPFLNAYFLALDGFFSLFGVLSVALFSFYLHACVIVGLFKVGVRFFCITLHPMRYGKTLMNSFLFNSSVIVLCAIPVVQFCTYAFDGYARYTTISTLLGVQVKYLKFLSIFFENNVFVYIILVLALLSSMYLSYYHRDKSAEAKQLKAKMKGIKKGGCC
;
A
#
# COMPACT_ATOMS: atom_id res chain seq x y z
N MET A 1 -21.18 -3.11 7.97
CA MET A 1 -20.67 -2.10 8.93
C MET A 1 -19.66 -2.82 9.80
N LEU A 2 -18.36 -2.54 9.65
CA LEU A 2 -17.34 -3.10 10.53
C LEU A 2 -17.29 -2.23 11.79
N VAL A 3 -17.81 -2.78 12.89
CA VAL A 3 -17.69 -2.27 14.26
C VAL A 3 -18.64 -1.10 14.59
N PRO A 4 -19.49 -1.20 15.65
CA PRO A 4 -20.28 -0.08 16.18
C PRO A 4 -19.34 1.00 16.76
N PRO A 5 -19.83 2.24 16.95
CA PRO A 5 -19.11 3.47 16.59
C PRO A 5 -17.63 3.49 17.00
N PRO A 6 -16.73 4.00 16.13
CA PRO A 6 -15.31 4.09 16.46
C PRO A 6 -15.13 4.88 17.76
N ALA A 7 -14.36 4.32 18.70
CA ALA A 7 -14.17 4.86 20.05
C ALA A 7 -13.77 6.36 20.05
N THR A 8 -13.06 6.80 19.01
CA THR A 8 -12.90 8.24 18.69
C THR A 8 -12.84 8.42 17.16
N PRO A 9 -13.60 9.36 16.56
CA PRO A 9 -13.46 9.71 15.14
C PRO A 9 -12.23 10.61 14.92
N PHE A 10 -11.07 10.22 15.45
CA PHE A 10 -9.86 11.06 15.50
C PHE A 10 -9.47 11.62 14.13
N LEU A 11 -9.38 10.75 13.12
CA LEU A 11 -9.00 11.15 11.76
C LEU A 11 -10.03 12.13 11.16
N ASN A 12 -11.32 11.84 11.30
CA ASN A 12 -12.37 12.75 10.82
C ASN A 12 -12.36 14.09 11.57
N ALA A 13 -12.14 14.09 12.88
CA ALA A 13 -12.02 15.31 13.68
C ALA A 13 -10.78 16.14 13.28
N TYR A 14 -9.67 15.49 12.95
CA TYR A 14 -8.47 16.14 12.42
C TYR A 14 -8.73 16.81 11.07
N PHE A 15 -9.41 16.15 10.14
CA PHE A 15 -9.73 16.76 8.83
C PHE A 15 -10.71 17.92 8.96
N LEU A 16 -11.74 17.77 9.79
CA LEU A 16 -12.71 18.85 10.06
C LEU A 16 -12.07 20.05 10.77
N ALA A 17 -11.12 19.81 11.68
CA ALA A 17 -10.37 20.88 12.32
C ALA A 17 -9.52 21.68 11.31
N LEU A 18 -8.86 20.99 10.36
CA LEU A 18 -8.08 21.66 9.31
C LEU A 18 -8.96 22.42 8.31
N ASP A 19 -10.10 21.86 7.95
CA ASP A 19 -11.06 22.48 7.04
C ASP A 19 -11.62 23.79 7.62
N GLY A 20 -11.80 23.86 8.94
CA GLY A 20 -12.26 25.04 9.66
C GLY A 20 -11.31 26.25 9.60
N PHE A 21 -10.00 26.05 9.40
CA PHE A 21 -9.06 27.15 9.15
C PHE A 21 -9.03 27.53 7.68
N PHE A 22 -8.89 26.54 6.79
CA PHE A 22 -8.85 26.74 5.36
C PHE A 22 -9.12 25.42 4.64
N SER A 23 -10.15 25.40 3.78
CA SER A 23 -10.64 24.14 3.20
C SER A 23 -9.60 23.38 2.36
N LEU A 24 -8.63 24.07 1.75
CA LEU A 24 -7.56 23.41 1.01
C LEU A 24 -6.66 22.53 1.90
N PHE A 25 -6.49 22.86 3.19
CA PHE A 25 -5.66 22.03 4.09
C PHE A 25 -6.33 20.69 4.42
N GLY A 26 -7.66 20.67 4.55
CA GLY A 26 -8.43 19.42 4.70
C GLY A 26 -8.20 18.48 3.53
N VAL A 27 -8.42 18.96 2.30
CA VAL A 27 -8.26 18.16 1.07
C VAL A 27 -6.80 17.74 0.85
N LEU A 28 -5.84 18.64 1.07
CA LEU A 28 -4.41 18.36 0.95
C LEU A 28 -3.97 17.23 1.90
N SER A 29 -4.44 17.25 3.14
CA SER A 29 -4.08 16.24 4.13
C SER A 29 -4.64 14.85 3.77
N VAL A 30 -5.88 14.77 3.27
CA VAL A 30 -6.47 13.53 2.74
C VAL A 30 -5.68 12.99 1.54
N ALA A 31 -5.24 13.88 0.65
CA ALA A 31 -4.38 13.50 -0.48
C ALA A 31 -3.03 12.94 0.01
N LEU A 32 -2.36 13.62 0.95
CA LEU A 32 -1.09 13.18 1.51
C LEU A 32 -1.19 11.80 2.18
N PHE A 33 -2.24 11.56 2.98
CA PHE A 33 -2.47 10.24 3.59
C PHE A 33 -2.72 9.15 2.55
N SER A 34 -3.52 9.43 1.52
CA SER A 34 -3.81 8.47 0.46
C SER A 34 -2.55 8.11 -0.36
N PHE A 35 -1.75 9.12 -0.72
CA PHE A 35 -0.47 8.91 -1.40
C PHE A 35 0.54 8.18 -0.53
N TYR A 36 0.56 8.46 0.78
CA TYR A 36 1.41 7.75 1.73
C TYR A 36 1.10 6.25 1.76
N LEU A 37 -0.18 5.87 1.89
CA LEU A 37 -0.59 4.46 1.87
C LEU A 37 -0.23 3.79 0.54
N HIS A 38 -0.40 4.50 -0.58
CA HIS A 38 0.01 3.99 -1.88
C HIS A 38 1.53 3.82 -2.00
N ALA A 39 2.33 4.74 -1.44
CA ALA A 39 3.78 4.63 -1.39
C ALA A 39 4.24 3.44 -0.50
N CYS A 40 3.53 3.16 0.60
CA CYS A 40 3.80 1.97 1.42
C CYS A 40 3.65 0.67 0.62
N VAL A 41 2.62 0.58 -0.25
CA VAL A 41 2.43 -0.57 -1.15
C VAL A 41 3.61 -0.71 -2.11
N ILE A 42 4.06 0.40 -2.72
CA ILE A 42 5.20 0.41 -3.64
C ILE A 42 6.44 -0.12 -2.93
N VAL A 43 6.78 0.45 -1.76
CA VAL A 43 7.95 0.00 -0.96
C VAL A 43 7.80 -1.45 -0.50
N GLY A 44 6.57 -1.89 -0.23
CA GLY A 44 6.23 -3.29 0.07
C GLY A 44 6.57 -4.20 -1.10
N LEU A 45 6.16 -3.84 -2.32
CA LEU A 45 6.43 -4.60 -3.53
C LEU A 45 7.92 -4.68 -3.87
N PHE A 46 8.68 -3.61 -3.62
CA PHE A 46 10.14 -3.61 -3.76
C PHE A 46 10.85 -4.50 -2.72
N LYS A 47 10.29 -4.64 -1.51
CA LYS A 47 10.89 -5.44 -0.43
C LYS A 47 10.47 -6.91 -0.44
N VAL A 48 9.24 -7.20 -0.84
CA VAL A 48 8.60 -8.51 -0.71
C VAL A 48 8.40 -9.11 -2.10
N GLY A 49 9.41 -9.81 -2.60
CA GLY A 49 9.26 -10.68 -3.78
C GLY A 49 8.62 -12.00 -3.37
N VAL A 50 7.29 -12.06 -3.30
CA VAL A 50 6.54 -13.29 -2.97
C VAL A 50 6.14 -14.04 -4.23
N ARG A 51 6.22 -15.37 -4.17
CA ARG A 51 5.59 -16.28 -5.14
C ARG A 51 4.15 -16.50 -4.71
N PHE A 52 3.19 -15.82 -5.34
CA PHE A 52 1.77 -16.00 -5.03
C PHE A 52 1.12 -16.89 -6.09
N PHE A 53 0.74 -18.12 -5.67
CA PHE A 53 0.04 -19.18 -6.41
C PHE A 53 0.52 -19.54 -7.84
N CYS A 54 0.51 -18.62 -8.81
CA CYS A 54 0.95 -18.84 -10.19
C CYS A 54 1.86 -17.73 -10.75
N ILE A 55 2.15 -16.67 -9.99
CA ILE A 55 2.98 -15.55 -10.48
C ILE A 55 4.17 -15.32 -9.56
N THR A 56 5.36 -15.35 -10.15
CA THR A 56 6.61 -15.05 -9.44
C THR A 56 6.87 -13.55 -9.53
N LEU A 57 6.66 -12.85 -8.43
CA LEU A 57 6.91 -11.41 -8.35
C LEU A 57 8.40 -11.19 -8.08
N HIS A 58 9.14 -10.85 -9.13
CA HIS A 58 10.58 -10.60 -9.03
C HIS A 58 10.83 -9.26 -8.31
N PRO A 59 11.68 -9.23 -7.28
CA PRO A 59 12.00 -7.99 -6.59
C PRO A 59 12.72 -7.04 -7.56
N MET A 60 12.19 -5.84 -7.72
CA MET A 60 12.75 -4.83 -8.60
C MET A 60 14.10 -4.34 -8.07
N ARG A 61 15.12 -4.36 -8.93
CA ARG A 61 16.46 -3.81 -8.69
C ARG A 61 16.73 -2.70 -9.70
N TYR A 62 17.07 -1.51 -9.21
CA TYR A 62 17.45 -0.38 -10.06
C TYR A 62 18.55 -0.80 -11.05
N GLY A 63 18.29 -0.63 -12.36
CA GLY A 63 19.24 -0.91 -13.44
C GLY A 63 19.49 -2.39 -13.77
N LYS A 64 18.83 -3.35 -13.11
CA LYS A 64 19.01 -4.80 -13.38
C LYS A 64 17.70 -5.58 -13.52
N THR A 65 16.56 -4.89 -13.59
CA THR A 65 15.25 -5.51 -13.74
C THR A 65 14.91 -5.68 -15.21
N LEU A 66 14.46 -6.87 -15.61
CA LEU A 66 13.94 -7.11 -16.96
C LEU A 66 12.68 -6.26 -17.20
N MET A 67 12.53 -5.71 -18.41
CA MET A 67 11.39 -4.85 -18.77
C MET A 67 10.04 -5.54 -18.51
N ASN A 68 9.93 -6.83 -18.84
CA ASN A 68 8.73 -7.62 -18.61
C ASN A 68 8.38 -7.73 -17.11
N SER A 69 9.38 -7.95 -16.25
CA SER A 69 9.18 -8.00 -14.79
C SER A 69 8.81 -6.64 -14.22
N PHE A 70 9.31 -5.55 -14.80
CA PHE A 70 8.94 -4.19 -14.41
C PHE A 70 7.47 -3.89 -14.75
N LEU A 71 7.02 -4.19 -15.97
CA LEU A 71 5.63 -3.99 -16.38
C LEU A 71 4.64 -4.80 -15.53
N PHE A 72 4.99 -6.05 -15.20
CA PHE A 72 4.18 -6.87 -14.31
C PHE A 72 4.10 -6.29 -12.88
N ASN A 73 5.22 -5.85 -12.32
CA ASN A 73 5.21 -5.20 -11.01
C ASN A 73 4.37 -3.90 -11.02
N SER A 74 4.48 -3.09 -12.08
CA SER A 74 3.72 -1.86 -12.24
C SER A 74 2.20 -2.11 -12.34
N SER A 75 1.77 -3.13 -13.08
CA SER A 75 0.35 -3.47 -13.18
C SER A 75 -0.24 -3.92 -11.84
N VAL A 76 0.54 -4.62 -11.01
CA VAL A 76 0.13 -4.96 -9.63
C VAL A 76 0.02 -3.72 -8.74
N ILE A 77 0.91 -2.73 -8.87
CA ILE A 77 0.80 -1.45 -8.14
C ILE A 77 -0.50 -0.73 -8.52
N VAL A 78 -0.81 -0.65 -9.83
CA VAL A 78 -2.04 -0.03 -10.33
C VAL A 78 -3.27 -0.78 -9.83
N LEU A 79 -3.25 -2.12 -9.82
CA LEU A 79 -4.33 -2.93 -9.28
C LEU A 79 -4.56 -2.65 -7.79
N CYS A 80 -3.50 -2.41 -7.03
CA CYS A 80 -3.59 -2.06 -5.61
C CYS A 80 -4.16 -0.65 -5.35
N ALA A 81 -4.26 0.23 -6.36
CA ALA A 81 -4.89 1.54 -6.18
C ALA A 81 -6.36 1.44 -5.74
N ILE A 82 -7.10 0.45 -6.26
CA ILE A 82 -8.53 0.25 -5.97
C ILE A 82 -8.78 -0.01 -4.47
N PRO A 83 -8.18 -1.03 -3.84
CA PRO A 83 -8.41 -1.30 -2.42
C PRO A 83 -7.85 -0.19 -1.51
N VAL A 84 -6.79 0.52 -1.91
CA VAL A 84 -6.28 1.68 -1.15
C VAL A 84 -7.31 2.82 -1.13
N VAL A 85 -7.89 3.17 -2.28
CA VAL A 85 -8.93 4.21 -2.37
C VAL A 85 -10.16 3.80 -1.58
N GLN A 86 -10.58 2.53 -1.68
CA GLN A 86 -11.70 2.00 -0.91
C GLN A 86 -11.44 2.05 0.61
N PHE A 87 -10.21 1.75 1.06
CA PHE A 87 -9.85 1.90 2.45
C PHE A 87 -9.91 3.36 2.91
N CYS A 88 -9.40 4.29 2.11
CA CYS A 88 -9.46 5.73 2.40
C CYS A 88 -10.91 6.23 2.52
N THR A 89 -11.83 5.81 1.64
CA THR A 89 -13.23 6.26 1.74
C THR A 89 -13.93 5.75 3.00
N TYR A 90 -13.61 4.55 3.47
CA TYR A 90 -14.12 4.07 4.76
C TYR A 90 -13.46 4.73 5.96
N ALA A 91 -12.15 5.00 5.90
CA ALA A 91 -11.42 5.63 7.00
C ALA A 91 -11.83 7.10 7.19
N PHE A 92 -12.17 7.79 6.10
CA PHE A 92 -12.53 9.21 6.08
C PHE A 92 -14.03 9.46 5.89
N ASP A 93 -14.90 8.49 6.19
CA ASP A 93 -16.34 8.55 5.86
C ASP A 93 -17.05 9.83 6.36
N GLY A 94 -16.59 10.40 7.49
CA GLY A 94 -17.13 11.64 8.03
C GLY A 94 -16.76 12.88 7.20
N TYR A 95 -15.54 12.94 6.66
CA TYR A 95 -15.06 14.06 5.84
C TYR A 95 -15.34 13.86 4.34
N ALA A 96 -15.20 12.63 3.84
CA ALA A 96 -15.45 12.26 2.46
C ALA A 96 -16.96 12.10 2.14
N ARG A 97 -17.84 12.37 3.11
CA ARG A 97 -19.29 12.32 2.94
C ARG A 97 -19.71 13.28 1.84
N TYR A 98 -20.59 12.84 0.95
CA TYR A 98 -21.07 13.59 -0.23
C TYR A 98 -20.04 13.85 -1.33
N THR A 99 -18.83 13.28 -1.24
CA THR A 99 -17.91 13.29 -2.38
C THR A 99 -18.39 12.30 -3.46
N THR A 100 -18.11 12.61 -4.73
CA THR A 100 -18.45 11.70 -5.84
C THR A 100 -17.88 10.31 -5.64
N ILE A 101 -16.67 10.20 -5.07
CA ILE A 101 -15.98 8.92 -4.82
C ILE A 101 -16.75 8.08 -3.79
N SER A 102 -17.26 8.70 -2.71
CA SER A 102 -18.08 8.01 -1.71
C SER A 102 -19.37 7.44 -2.31
N THR A 103 -20.04 8.19 -3.20
CA THR A 103 -21.25 7.74 -3.90
C THR A 103 -20.93 6.63 -4.92
N LEU A 104 -19.81 6.75 -5.65
CA LEU A 104 -19.38 5.77 -6.64
C LEU A 104 -19.11 4.41 -5.99
N LEU A 105 -18.31 4.40 -4.91
CA LEU A 105 -17.96 3.17 -4.19
C LEU A 105 -19.10 2.66 -3.28
N GLY A 106 -19.92 3.57 -2.75
CA GLY A 106 -21.00 3.26 -1.82
C GLY A 106 -22.29 2.76 -2.48
N VAL A 107 -22.53 3.15 -3.73
CA VAL A 107 -23.73 2.82 -4.50
C VAL A 107 -23.34 2.09 -5.78
N GLN A 108 -22.71 2.78 -6.73
CA GLN A 108 -22.55 2.27 -8.10
C GLN A 108 -21.77 0.94 -8.15
N VAL A 109 -20.66 0.84 -7.42
CA VAL A 109 -19.85 -0.39 -7.40
C VAL A 109 -20.54 -1.54 -6.66
N LYS A 110 -21.36 -1.24 -5.63
CA LYS A 110 -22.10 -2.27 -4.89
C LYS A 110 -23.25 -2.89 -5.68
N TYR A 111 -23.80 -2.20 -6.67
CA TYR A 111 -24.91 -2.74 -7.50
C TYR A 111 -24.44 -3.50 -8.76
N LEU A 112 -23.13 -3.60 -9.00
CA LEU A 112 -22.58 -4.44 -10.08
C LEU A 112 -22.61 -5.92 -9.65
N LYS A 113 -23.41 -6.77 -10.34
CA LYS A 113 -23.69 -8.18 -9.96
C LYS A 113 -22.44 -9.01 -9.56
N PHE A 114 -21.30 -8.81 -10.21
CA PHE A 114 -20.05 -9.54 -9.91
C PHE A 114 -19.24 -8.92 -8.76
N LEU A 115 -19.15 -7.60 -8.69
CA LEU A 115 -18.36 -6.87 -7.68
C LEU A 115 -19.10 -6.70 -6.35
N SER A 116 -20.45 -6.77 -6.38
CA SER A 116 -21.33 -6.64 -5.22
C SER A 116 -20.93 -7.58 -4.08
N ILE A 117 -20.67 -8.86 -4.39
CA ILE A 117 -20.29 -9.89 -3.41
C ILE A 117 -19.01 -9.51 -2.66
N PHE A 118 -18.01 -8.97 -3.36
CA PHE A 118 -16.73 -8.57 -2.75
C PHE A 118 -16.84 -7.26 -1.95
N PHE A 119 -17.68 -6.33 -2.41
CA PHE A 119 -17.85 -5.01 -1.81
C PHE A 119 -18.80 -4.99 -0.61
N GLU A 120 -19.83 -5.84 -0.60
CA GLU A 120 -20.78 -5.95 0.52
C GLU A 120 -20.11 -6.57 1.75
N ASN A 121 -19.27 -7.58 1.55
CA ASN A 121 -18.51 -8.24 2.62
C ASN A 121 -17.27 -7.47 3.11
N ASN A 122 -16.97 -6.27 2.57
CA ASN A 122 -15.77 -5.48 2.90
C ASN A 122 -14.46 -6.29 2.78
N VAL A 123 -14.41 -7.25 1.85
CA VAL A 123 -13.32 -8.22 1.71
C VAL A 123 -11.98 -7.51 1.52
N PHE A 124 -11.96 -6.43 0.74
CA PHE A 124 -10.76 -5.64 0.47
C PHE A 124 -10.17 -4.97 1.72
N VAL A 125 -11.03 -4.49 2.63
CA VAL A 125 -10.61 -3.88 3.90
C VAL A 125 -9.96 -4.94 4.78
N TYR A 126 -10.59 -6.11 4.91
CA TYR A 126 -10.03 -7.22 5.67
C TYR A 126 -8.70 -7.72 5.10
N ILE A 127 -8.57 -7.84 3.77
CA ILE A 127 -7.32 -8.26 3.13
C ILE A 127 -6.20 -7.27 3.41
N ILE A 128 -6.43 -5.95 3.25
CA ILE A 128 -5.41 -4.93 3.57
C ILE A 128 -5.03 -4.98 5.05
N LEU A 129 -5.99 -5.17 5.95
CA LEU A 129 -5.74 -5.19 7.40
C LEU A 129 -4.94 -6.44 7.80
N VAL A 130 -5.31 -7.61 7.27
CA VAL A 130 -4.57 -8.87 7.47
C VAL A 130 -3.17 -8.79 6.87
N LEU A 131 -3.00 -8.23 5.66
CA LEU A 131 -1.68 -8.04 5.05
C LEU A 131 -0.82 -7.00 5.80
N ALA A 132 -1.43 -5.95 6.33
CA ALA A 132 -0.74 -4.97 7.18
C ALA A 132 -0.24 -5.63 8.49
N LEU A 133 -1.08 -6.45 9.13
CA LEU A 133 -0.69 -7.21 10.31
C LEU A 133 0.40 -8.23 10.00
N LEU A 134 0.22 -9.04 8.95
CA LEU A 134 1.22 -10.03 8.52
C LEU A 134 2.55 -9.38 8.14
N SER A 135 2.54 -8.24 7.43
CA SER A 135 3.78 -7.53 7.07
C SER A 135 4.44 -6.89 8.28
N SER A 136 3.67 -6.37 9.24
CA SER A 136 4.21 -5.86 10.51
C SER A 136 4.85 -6.97 11.34
N MET A 137 4.20 -8.13 11.43
CA MET A 137 4.74 -9.31 12.12
C MET A 137 5.97 -9.86 11.41
N TYR A 138 5.94 -9.96 10.07
CA TYR A 138 7.07 -10.41 9.27
C TYR A 138 8.28 -9.49 9.43
N LEU A 139 8.09 -8.16 9.41
CA LEU A 139 9.19 -7.20 9.57
C LEU A 139 9.75 -7.20 11.00
N SER A 140 8.91 -7.48 12.00
CA SER A 140 9.29 -7.53 13.41
C SER A 140 10.01 -8.84 13.78
N TYR A 141 9.56 -9.97 13.22
CA TYR A 141 10.17 -11.29 13.43
C TYR A 141 11.40 -11.51 12.54
N TYR A 142 11.34 -11.09 11.27
CA TYR A 142 12.46 -11.13 10.34
C TYR A 142 13.19 -9.78 10.35
N HIS A 143 14.03 -9.58 11.37
CA HIS A 143 14.90 -8.42 11.50
C HIS A 143 15.94 -8.38 10.36
N ARG A 144 15.51 -7.84 9.21
CA ARG A 144 16.24 -7.39 8.03
C ARG A 144 17.69 -7.87 7.88
N ASP A 145 17.90 -8.80 6.94
CA ASP A 145 19.19 -9.14 6.31
C ASP A 145 19.81 -7.99 5.47
N LYS A 146 19.87 -6.76 5.99
CA LYS A 146 20.83 -5.77 5.45
C LYS A 146 22.26 -6.31 5.51
N SER A 147 22.50 -7.26 6.40
CA SER A 147 23.72 -8.04 6.61
C SER A 147 24.16 -8.84 5.38
N ALA A 148 23.22 -9.40 4.60
CA ALA A 148 23.54 -10.29 3.48
C ALA A 148 24.02 -9.52 2.24
N GLU A 149 23.31 -8.45 1.85
CA GLU A 149 23.72 -7.62 0.71
C GLU A 149 24.99 -6.82 0.99
N ALA A 150 25.14 -6.28 2.22
CA ALA A 150 26.37 -5.60 2.63
C ALA A 150 27.57 -6.56 2.64
N LYS A 151 27.38 -7.84 3.02
CA LYS A 151 28.43 -8.87 2.90
C LYS A 151 28.79 -9.16 1.45
N GLN A 152 27.81 -9.24 0.55
CA GLN A 152 28.07 -9.48 -0.87
C GLN A 152 28.78 -8.30 -1.56
N LEU A 153 28.45 -7.06 -1.21
CA LEU A 153 29.14 -5.88 -1.74
C LEU A 153 30.58 -5.79 -1.20
N LYS A 154 30.79 -6.05 0.10
CA LYS A 154 32.14 -6.13 0.71
C LYS A 154 32.97 -7.25 0.09
N ALA A 155 32.38 -8.41 -0.20
CA ALA A 155 33.08 -9.52 -0.86
C ALA A 155 33.53 -9.16 -2.29
N LYS A 156 32.67 -8.47 -3.07
CA LYS A 156 33.03 -7.98 -4.40
C LYS A 156 34.14 -6.92 -4.36
N MET A 157 34.09 -5.97 -3.42
CA MET A 157 35.19 -5.01 -3.22
C MET A 157 36.52 -5.69 -2.83
N LYS A 158 36.47 -6.75 -2.01
CA LYS A 158 37.66 -7.51 -1.61
C LYS A 158 38.28 -8.29 -2.77
N GLY A 159 37.45 -8.79 -3.70
CA GLY A 159 37.90 -9.45 -4.93
C GLY A 159 38.61 -8.49 -5.88
N ILE A 160 38.07 -7.29 -6.10
CA ILE A 160 38.68 -6.26 -6.95
C ILE A 160 40.04 -5.80 -6.38
N LYS A 161 40.12 -5.61 -5.06
CA LYS A 161 41.38 -5.17 -4.41
C LYS A 161 42.49 -6.23 -4.46
N LYS A 162 42.14 -7.52 -4.57
CA LYS A 162 43.11 -8.62 -4.75
C LYS A 162 43.58 -8.79 -6.20
N GLY A 163 42.75 -8.41 -7.19
CA GLY A 163 43.10 -8.51 -8.61
C GLY A 163 43.96 -7.37 -9.16
N GLY A 164 44.05 -6.24 -8.44
CA GLY A 164 44.86 -5.06 -8.83
C GLY A 164 46.19 -4.91 -8.10
N CYS A 165 46.68 -5.97 -7.43
CA CYS A 165 47.94 -5.97 -6.68
C CYS A 165 49.00 -6.90 -7.29
N CYS A 166 48.89 -7.19 -8.59
CA CYS A 166 49.93 -7.80 -9.40
C CYS A 166 50.27 -6.84 -10.55
#